data_AF-A0A5A7Y8W1-F1
#
_entry.id   AF-A0A5A7Y8W1-F1
#
_cell.length_a   1.000
_cell.length_b   1.000
_cell.length_c   1.000
_cell.angle_alpha   90.00
_cell.angle_beta   90.00
_cell.angle_gamma   90.00
#
_symmetry.space_group_name_H-M   'P 1'
#
loop_
_entity.id
_entity.type
_entity.pdbx_description
1 polymer ?
#
loop_
_entity_poly.entity_id
_entity_poly.type
_entity_poly.pdbx_seq_one_letter_code
_entity_poly.pdbx_strand_id
1 'polypeptide(L)'
;MNAATVDELHRLIHETLRCVAALEAIHGDTTAMRRVLNDARQIRNGVDRLEIDVADLCAHTAATALPVTVEMVQISDAGYAADFWRDVDHEGVGAQSLACVPAGSRRR
;
A
#
# COMPACT_ATOMS: atom_id res chain seq x y z
N MET A 1 5.05 24.13 4.35
CA MET A 1 5.70 23.63 3.12
C MET A 1 5.60 24.72 2.07
N ASN A 2 6.64 24.99 1.26
CA ASN A 2 6.60 26.07 0.26
C ASN A 2 6.18 25.50 -1.11
N ALA A 3 5.56 26.32 -1.98
CA ALA A 3 5.07 25.86 -3.29
C ALA A 3 6.18 25.22 -4.15
N ALA A 4 7.38 25.79 -4.13
CA ALA A 4 8.52 25.28 -4.88
C ALA A 4 8.91 23.83 -4.52
N THR A 5 8.82 23.43 -3.25
CA THR A 5 9.10 22.04 -2.84
C THR A 5 8.08 21.04 -3.38
N VAL A 6 6.81 21.44 -3.50
CA VAL A 6 5.74 20.61 -4.06
C VAL A 6 5.89 20.48 -5.58
N ASP A 7 6.22 21.58 -6.25
CA ASP A 7 6.46 21.58 -7.70
C ASP A 7 7.66 20.69 -8.07
N GLU A 8 8.74 20.74 -7.28
CA GLU A 8 9.90 19.87 -7.48
C GLU A 8 9.56 18.40 -7.25
N LEU A 9 8.71 18.10 -6.26
CA LEU A 9 8.23 16.73 -6.03
C LEU A 9 7.40 16.20 -7.21
N HIS A 10 6.46 17.00 -7.73
CA HIS A 10 5.70 16.64 -8.92
C HIS A 10 6.61 16.42 -10.14
N ARG A 11 7.65 17.25 -10.31
CA ARG A 11 8.64 17.08 -11.38
C ARG A 11 9.34 15.71 -11.27
N LEU A 12 9.80 15.34 -10.08
CA LEU A 12 10.46 14.06 -9.82
C LEU A 12 9.54 12.86 -10.02
N ILE A 13 8.27 12.97 -9.62
CA ILE A 13 7.22 11.97 -9.86
C ILE A 13 7.06 11.71 -11.36
N HIS A 14 6.86 12.77 -12.15
CA HIS A 14 6.71 12.65 -13.59
C HIS A 14 7.96 12.08 -14.28
N GLU A 15 9.15 12.49 -13.84
CA GLU A 15 10.41 11.95 -14.37
C GLU A 15 10.53 10.44 -14.10
N THR A 16 10.14 10.00 -12.90
CA THR A 16 10.13 8.60 -12.51
C THR A 16 9.15 7.79 -13.37
N LEU A 17 7.92 8.28 -13.56
CA LEU A 17 6.92 7.62 -14.42
C LEU A 17 7.42 7.45 -15.86
N ARG A 18 8.07 8.48 -16.42
CA ARG A 18 8.65 8.40 -17.76
C ARG A 18 9.72 7.32 -17.86
N CYS A 19 10.60 7.23 -16.87
CA CYS A 19 11.66 6.22 -16.82
C CYS A 19 11.08 4.79 -16.67
N VAL A 20 10.07 4.62 -15.83
CA VAL A 20 9.39 3.34 -15.63
C VAL A 20 8.64 2.89 -16.88
N ALA A 21 7.93 3.80 -17.55
CA ALA A 21 7.25 3.50 -18.81
C ALA A 21 8.23 3.06 -19.91
N ALA A 22 9.41 3.69 -19.98
CA ALA A 22 10.47 3.28 -20.91
C ALA A 22 11.00 1.87 -20.58
N LEU A 23 11.10 1.52 -19.29
CA LEU A 23 11.50 0.17 -18.85
C LEU A 23 10.44 -0.89 -19.19
N GLU A 24 9.16 -0.57 -19.02
CA GLU A 24 8.05 -1.47 -19.35
C GLU A 24 7.90 -1.73 -20.86
N ALA A 25 8.34 -0.78 -21.69
CA ALA A 25 8.38 -0.95 -23.15
C ALA A 25 9.46 -1.95 -23.61
N ILE A 26 10.38 -2.37 -22.73
CA ILE A 26 11.38 -3.39 -23.03
C ILE A 26 10.71 -4.77 -22.98
N HIS A 27 11.03 -5.62 -23.95
CA HIS A 27 10.46 -6.95 -24.05
C HIS A 27 11.52 -8.05 -23.92
N GLY A 28 11.14 -9.18 -23.34
CA GLY A 28 11.96 -10.38 -23.26
C GLY A 28 11.25 -11.48 -22.46
N ASP A 29 11.35 -12.73 -22.92
CA ASP A 29 10.64 -13.88 -22.35
C ASP A 29 11.47 -14.66 -21.29
N THR A 30 12.55 -14.07 -20.81
CA THR A 30 13.34 -14.69 -19.74
C THR A 30 12.70 -14.45 -18.38
N THR A 31 12.89 -15.39 -17.45
CA THR A 31 12.44 -15.20 -16.05
C THR A 31 13.05 -13.95 -15.41
N ALA A 32 14.29 -13.60 -15.76
CA ALA A 32 14.93 -12.37 -15.30
C ALA A 32 14.18 -11.12 -15.80
N MET A 33 13.82 -11.07 -17.08
CA MET A 33 13.06 -9.94 -17.65
C MET A 33 11.66 -9.83 -17.03
N ARG A 34 10.99 -10.96 -16.79
CA ARG A 34 9.69 -10.97 -16.10
C ARG A 34 9.75 -10.39 -14.69
N ARG A 35 10.86 -10.55 -13.97
CA ARG A 35 11.08 -9.92 -12.64
C ARG A 35 11.26 -8.42 -12.78
N VAL A 36 12.11 -7.97 -13.71
CA VAL A 36 12.30 -6.53 -14.00
C VAL A 36 10.97 -5.84 -14.34
N LEU A 37 10.14 -6.46 -15.17
CA LEU A 37 8.80 -5.93 -15.51
C LEU A 37 7.81 -5.99 -14.34
N ASN A 38 7.99 -6.91 -13.39
CA ASN A 38 7.22 -6.90 -12.15
C ASN A 38 7.61 -5.71 -11.27
N ASP A 39 8.92 -5.53 -11.07
CA ASP A 39 9.48 -4.43 -10.27
C ASP A 39 9.08 -3.08 -10.87
N ALA A 40 9.13 -2.91 -12.19
CA ALA A 40 8.68 -1.71 -12.88
C ALA A 40 7.20 -1.38 -12.59
N ARG A 41 6.31 -2.38 -12.70
CA ARG A 41 4.89 -2.21 -12.37
C ARG A 41 4.66 -1.88 -10.89
N GLN A 42 5.42 -2.51 -10.00
CA GLN A 42 5.35 -2.23 -8.57
C GLN A 42 5.77 -0.80 -8.26
N ILE A 43 6.83 -0.30 -8.90
CA ILE A 43 7.26 1.09 -8.79
C ILE A 43 6.17 2.03 -9.29
N ARG A 44 5.57 1.78 -10.47
CA ARG A 44 4.47 2.60 -10.99
C ARG A 44 3.31 2.69 -9.98
N ASN A 45 2.85 1.56 -9.47
CA ASN A 45 1.79 1.54 -8.46
C ASN A 45 2.17 2.31 -7.19
N GLY A 46 3.45 2.26 -6.80
CA GLY A 46 3.97 3.04 -5.68
C GLY A 46 3.92 4.55 -5.93
N VAL A 47 4.25 4.96 -7.16
CA VAL A 47 4.16 6.37 -7.57
C VAL A 47 2.71 6.84 -7.65
N ASP A 48 1.79 6.03 -8.19
CA ASP A 48 0.35 6.35 -8.22
C ASP A 48 -0.20 6.60 -6.80
N ARG A 49 0.27 5.84 -5.80
CA ARG A 49 -0.07 6.08 -4.38
C ARG A 49 0.57 7.35 -3.83
N LEU A 50 1.81 7.63 -4.22
CA LEU A 50 2.50 8.84 -3.78
C LEU A 50 1.79 10.10 -4.28
N GLU A 51 1.21 10.08 -5.49
CA GLU A 51 0.40 11.21 -5.99
C GLU A 51 -0.83 11.49 -5.10
N ILE A 52 -1.48 10.44 -4.60
CA ILE A 52 -2.58 10.57 -3.62
C ILE A 52 -2.06 11.21 -2.34
N ASP A 53 -0.96 10.70 -1.79
CA ASP A 53 -0.36 11.22 -0.57
C ASP A 53 0.06 12.70 -0.71
N VAL A 54 0.54 13.10 -1.89
CA VAL A 54 0.90 14.50 -2.19
C VAL A 54 -0.33 15.40 -2.25
N ALA A 55 -1.43 14.94 -2.86
CA ALA A 55 -2.69 15.67 -2.89
C ALA A 55 -3.24 15.88 -1.47
N ASP A 56 -3.22 14.83 -0.64
CA ASP A 56 -3.63 14.87 0.76
C ASP A 56 -2.75 15.82 1.58
N LEU A 57 -1.42 15.74 1.39
CA LEU A 57 -0.47 16.63 2.06
C LEU A 57 -0.72 18.11 1.71
N CYS A 58 -1.05 18.41 0.46
CA CYS A 58 -1.43 19.76 0.02
C CYS A 58 -2.72 20.23 0.69
N ALA A 59 -3.74 19.37 0.77
CA ALA A 59 -5.01 19.67 1.44
C ALA A 59 -4.83 19.94 2.95
N HIS A 60 -4.04 19.12 3.64
CA HIS A 60 -3.73 19.32 5.07
C HIS A 60 -2.95 20.61 5.32
N THR A 61 -1.98 20.92 4.46
CA THR A 61 -1.20 22.17 4.58
C THR A 61 -2.10 23.40 4.43
N ALA A 62 -3.07 23.36 3.51
CA ALA A 62 -4.06 24.42 3.35
C ALA A 62 -5.03 24.52 4.54
N ALA A 63 -5.47 23.38 5.08
CA ALA A 63 -6.40 23.33 6.22
C ALA A 63 -5.78 23.84 7.53
N THR A 64 -4.47 23.63 7.74
CA THR A 64 -3.75 24.08 8.95
C THR A 64 -3.66 25.61 9.06
N ALA A 65 -3.97 26.35 7.99
CA ALA A 65 -4.03 27.82 8.02
C ALA A 65 -5.28 28.37 8.74
N LEU A 66 -6.29 27.53 9.00
CA LEU A 66 -7.47 27.88 9.79
C LEU A 66 -7.42 27.10 11.11
N PRO A 67 -7.84 27.70 12.24
CA PRO A 67 -8.01 26.94 13.48
C PRO A 67 -9.12 25.91 13.27
N VAL A 68 -8.74 24.66 12.99
CA VAL A 68 -9.67 23.54 12.86
C VAL A 68 -10.14 23.16 14.27
N THR A 69 -11.40 23.44 14.57
CA THR A 69 -12.07 22.79 15.70
C THR A 69 -12.32 21.34 15.32
N VAL A 70 -11.40 20.45 15.69
CA VAL A 70 -11.58 19.01 15.47
C VAL A 70 -12.68 18.51 16.40
N GLU A 71 -13.82 18.11 15.82
CA GLU A 71 -14.86 17.42 16.56
C GLU A 71 -14.31 16.04 16.97
N MET A 72 -13.96 15.89 18.24
CA MET A 72 -13.47 14.62 18.77
C MET A 72 -14.64 13.80 19.29
N VAL A 73 -14.91 12.68 18.64
CA VAL A 73 -15.80 11.65 19.18
C VAL A 73 -15.08 10.98 20.35
N GLN A 74 -15.66 11.09 21.56
CA GLN A 74 -15.14 10.39 22.73
C GLN A 74 -15.36 8.89 22.55
N ILE A 75 -14.27 8.14 22.40
CA ILE A 75 -14.29 6.68 22.46
C ILE A 75 -14.28 6.29 23.93
N SER A 76 -15.19 5.42 24.34
CA SER A 76 -15.22 4.93 25.72
C SER A 76 -14.03 4.01 25.98
N ASP A 77 -13.33 4.23 27.10
CA ASP A 77 -12.30 3.33 27.61
C ASP A 77 -12.88 2.04 28.25
N ALA A 78 -14.21 1.87 28.24
CA ALA A 78 -14.84 0.67 28.74
C ALA A 78 -14.35 -0.56 27.95
N GLY A 79 -13.82 -1.55 28.66
CA GLY A 79 -13.42 -2.81 28.05
C GLY A 79 -14.60 -3.51 27.39
N TYR A 80 -14.34 -4.23 26.31
CA TYR A 80 -15.33 -5.11 25.68
C TYR A 80 -15.82 -6.16 26.69
N ALA A 81 -17.09 -6.53 26.57
CA ALA A 81 -17.65 -7.60 27.37
C ALA A 81 -16.91 -8.93 27.08
N ALA A 82 -16.69 -9.75 28.11
CA ALA A 82 -15.83 -10.94 28.01
C ALA A 82 -16.39 -12.01 27.05
N ASP A 83 -17.71 -12.01 26.85
CA ASP A 83 -18.43 -12.85 25.89
C ASP A 83 -18.20 -12.45 24.43
N PHE A 84 -17.81 -11.20 24.17
CA PHE A 84 -17.45 -10.72 22.82
C PHE A 84 -16.31 -11.55 22.18
N TRP A 85 -15.40 -12.07 23.00
CA TRP A 85 -14.21 -12.81 22.57
C TRP A 85 -14.37 -14.34 22.59
N ARG A 86 -15.51 -14.86 23.07
CA ARG A 86 -15.64 -16.30 23.39
C ARG A 86 -15.58 -17.23 22.18
N ASP A 87 -16.06 -16.78 21.03
CA ASP A 87 -16.20 -17.58 19.80
C ASP A 87 -15.37 -17.01 18.64
N VAL A 88 -14.39 -16.16 18.95
CA VAL A 88 -13.43 -15.66 17.95
C VAL A 88 -12.31 -16.68 17.81
N ASP A 89 -12.20 -17.29 16.63
CA ASP A 89 -11.07 -18.16 16.31
C ASP A 89 -9.76 -17.36 16.47
N HIS A 90 -8.81 -17.91 17.23
CA HIS A 90 -7.43 -17.41 17.31
C HIS A 90 -6.65 -17.62 16.00
N GLU A 91 -7.28 -18.28 15.03
CA GLU A 91 -6.72 -18.55 13.72
C GLU A 91 -6.89 -17.30 12.84
N GLY A 92 -5.80 -16.56 12.68
CA GLY A 92 -5.75 -15.43 11.74
C GLY A 92 -6.18 -15.88 10.34
N VAL A 93 -6.94 -15.04 9.65
CA VAL A 93 -7.47 -15.20 8.27
C VAL A 93 -6.38 -15.29 7.17
N GLY A 94 -5.16 -15.71 7.48
CA GLY A 94 -4.01 -15.71 6.59
C GLY A 94 -3.59 -17.06 5.99
N ALA A 95 -4.15 -18.21 6.41
CA ALA A 95 -3.56 -19.51 6.02
C ALA A 95 -4.52 -20.69 5.82
N GLN A 96 -5.71 -20.52 5.23
CA GLN A 96 -6.58 -21.66 4.90
C GLN A 96 -6.36 -22.26 3.49
N SER A 97 -5.38 -21.79 2.71
CA SER A 97 -5.20 -22.28 1.33
C SER A 97 -4.01 -23.20 1.06
N LEU A 98 -3.11 -23.49 2.02
CA LEU A 98 -1.88 -24.25 1.70
C LEU A 98 -1.51 -25.41 2.63
N ALA A 99 -2.34 -25.81 3.59
CA ALA A 99 -1.97 -26.87 4.53
C ALA A 99 -2.98 -28.03 4.60
N CYS A 100 -3.28 -28.67 3.47
CA CYS A 100 -3.62 -30.10 3.46
C CYS A 100 -3.57 -30.68 2.04
N VAL A 101 -2.36 -30.96 1.55
CA VAL A 101 -2.18 -32.05 0.58
C VAL A 101 -1.59 -33.21 1.39
N PRO A 102 -2.36 -34.27 1.70
CA PRO A 102 -1.79 -35.43 2.37
C PRO A 102 -0.79 -36.11 1.43
N ALA A 103 0.45 -36.26 1.90
CA ALA A 103 1.49 -37.00 1.21
C ALA A 103 1.07 -38.47 1.10
N GLY A 104 0.60 -38.87 -0.08
CA GLY A 104 0.30 -40.26 -0.41
C GLY A 104 1.52 -41.15 -0.19
N SER A 105 1.33 -42.20 0.60
CA SER A 105 2.36 -43.18 0.95
C SER A 105 2.94 -43.86 -0.29
N ARG A 106 4.22 -43.60 -0.59
CA ARG A 106 5.03 -44.50 -1.43
C ARG A 106 5.41 -45.72 -0.59
N ARG A 107 4.68 -46.83 -0.76
CA ARG A 107 5.17 -48.15 -0.36
C ARG A 107 6.12 -48.67 -1.45
N ARG A 108 7.28 -49.16 -1.00
CA ARG A 108 8.23 -49.98 -1.77
C ARG A 108 7.66 -51.37 -2.02
#